data_AF-A0A496QCP8-F1
#
_entry.id   AF-A0A496QCP8-F1
#
_cell.length_a   1.000
_cell.length_b   1.000
_cell.length_c   1.000
_cell.angle_alpha   90.00
_cell.angle_beta   90.00
_cell.angle_gamma   90.00
#
_symmetry.space_group_name_H-M   'P 1'
#
loop_
_entity.id
_entity.type
_entity.pdbx_description
1 polymer ?
#
loop_
_entity_poly.entity_id
_entity_poly.type
_entity_poly.pdbx_seq_one_letter_code
_entity_poly.pdbx_strand_id
1 'polypeptide(L)'
;MGGIMRKGFTLVEMLITMLVFSITLVAIMSFFTKTAGTSLKLLNRVDTYGDLFEANSILQQEISKAGPDIRYINLVKVKGETKYRGLRYSVFIPLTKTKITKQIYFYNGKIKVWEKNFQTSDFSKEKVITVNNLEPSGVNIILSTTPKEGLEFEFTSLGTRSISYKITINKNGTKYEHKSSVFLINIR
;
A
#
# COMPACT_ATOMS: atom_id res chain seq x y z
N MET A 1 -27.29 19.35 -72.73
CA MET A 1 -26.38 18.38 -72.09
C MET A 1 -25.11 19.11 -71.65
N GLY A 2 -25.08 19.62 -70.42
CA GLY A 2 -23.89 20.27 -69.86
C GLY A 2 -22.93 19.20 -69.34
N GLY A 3 -21.84 18.97 -70.07
CA GLY A 3 -20.78 18.05 -69.65
C GLY A 3 -20.12 18.56 -68.37
N ILE A 4 -20.24 17.79 -67.30
CA ILE A 4 -19.55 18.03 -66.03
C ILE A 4 -18.05 17.84 -66.29
N MET A 5 -17.30 18.93 -66.50
CA MET A 5 -15.84 18.87 -66.57
C MET A 5 -15.32 18.33 -65.24
N ARG A 6 -14.81 17.09 -65.25
CA ARG A 6 -14.02 16.55 -64.15
C ARG A 6 -12.66 17.25 -64.18
N LYS A 7 -12.48 18.30 -63.36
CA LYS A 7 -11.17 18.92 -63.14
C LYS A 7 -10.24 17.90 -62.48
N GLY A 8 -9.19 17.48 -63.19
CA GLY A 8 -8.13 16.65 -62.62
C GLY A 8 -7.21 17.49 -61.72
N PHE A 9 -6.68 16.88 -60.67
CA PHE A 9 -5.73 17.54 -59.76
C PHE A 9 -4.45 17.94 -60.50
N THR A 10 -3.99 19.17 -60.29
CA THR A 10 -2.70 19.63 -60.79
C THR A 10 -1.57 19.06 -59.92
N LEU A 11 -0.37 18.87 -60.50
CA LEU A 11 0.82 18.38 -59.78
C LEU A 11 1.15 19.21 -58.52
N VAL A 12 0.92 20.52 -58.60
CA VAL A 12 1.14 21.45 -57.49
C VAL A 12 0.14 21.22 -56.35
N GLU A 13 -1.13 21.00 -56.66
CA GLU A 13 -2.15 20.67 -55.65
C GLU A 13 -1.86 19.32 -54.97
N MET A 14 -1.33 18.33 -55.70
CA MET A 14 -0.86 17.07 -55.09
C MET A 14 0.33 17.28 -54.14
N LEU A 15 1.29 18.12 -54.50
CA LEU A 15 2.44 18.42 -53.63
C LEU A 15 2.00 19.16 -52.36
N ILE A 16 1.11 20.14 -52.48
CA ILE A 16 0.58 20.88 -51.32
C ILE A 16 -0.21 19.94 -50.41
N THR A 17 -1.08 19.11 -50.97
CA THR A 17 -1.88 18.16 -50.19
C THR A 17 -1.00 17.12 -49.48
N MET A 18 0.02 16.57 -50.14
CA MET A 18 0.99 15.67 -49.49
C MET A 18 1.75 16.35 -48.34
N LEU A 19 2.13 17.61 -48.51
CA LEU A 19 2.86 18.37 -47.50
C LEU A 19 1.97 18.65 -46.28
N VAL A 20 0.74 19.11 -46.50
CA VAL A 20 -0.26 19.32 -45.42
C VAL A 20 -0.56 17.99 -44.71
N PHE A 21 -0.72 16.90 -45.46
CA PHE A 21 -0.99 15.58 -44.88
C PHE A 21 0.19 15.09 -44.02
N SER A 22 1.43 15.31 -44.47
CA SER A 22 2.64 14.94 -43.73
C SER A 22 2.76 15.71 -42.41
N ILE A 23 2.54 17.03 -42.44
CA ILE A 23 2.56 17.86 -41.23
C ILE A 23 1.47 17.42 -40.26
N THR A 24 0.27 17.15 -40.78
CA THR A 24 -0.86 16.69 -39.97
C THR A 24 -0.56 15.33 -39.32
N LEU A 25 0.02 14.40 -40.07
CA LEU A 25 0.39 13.08 -39.56
C LEU A 25 1.45 13.17 -38.46
N VAL A 26 2.46 14.03 -38.62
CA VAL A 26 3.49 14.30 -37.60
C VAL A 26 2.87 14.91 -36.35
N ALA A 27 1.92 15.84 -36.52
CA ALA A 27 1.21 16.45 -35.39
C ALA A 27 0.37 15.41 -34.63
N ILE A 28 -0.36 14.54 -35.34
CA ILE A 28 -1.15 13.46 -34.75
C ILE A 28 -0.25 12.46 -34.02
N MET A 29 0.85 12.01 -34.64
CA MET A 29 1.80 11.09 -33.99
C MET A 29 2.44 11.70 -32.74
N SER A 30 2.80 12.98 -32.80
CA SER A 30 3.36 13.70 -31.65
C SER A 30 2.36 13.80 -30.51
N PHE A 31 1.10 14.10 -30.83
CA PHE A 31 0.03 14.15 -29.84
C PHE A 31 -0.25 12.77 -29.24
N PHE A 32 -0.34 11.73 -30.07
CA PHE A 32 -0.54 10.35 -29.63
C PHE A 32 0.58 9.89 -28.68
N THR A 33 1.84 10.14 -29.03
CA THR A 33 3.00 9.76 -28.20
C THR A 33 2.98 10.46 -26.85
N LYS A 34 2.67 11.76 -26.82
CA LYS A 34 2.53 12.53 -25.57
C LYS A 34 1.38 12.01 -24.71
N THR A 35 0.25 11.69 -25.32
CA THR A 35 -0.94 11.18 -24.63
C THR A 35 -0.71 9.77 -24.07
N ALA A 36 -0.12 8.87 -24.86
CA ALA A 36 0.20 7.51 -24.42
C ALA A 36 1.21 7.52 -23.26
N GLY A 37 2.28 8.32 -23.37
CA GLY A 37 3.28 8.47 -22.31
C GLY A 37 2.69 9.03 -21.01
N THR A 38 1.81 10.03 -21.11
CA THR A 38 1.10 10.58 -19.94
C THR A 38 0.14 9.55 -19.32
N SER A 39 -0.58 8.80 -20.15
CA SER A 39 -1.54 7.78 -19.70
C SER A 39 -0.83 6.66 -18.94
N LEU A 40 0.30 6.15 -19.43
CA LEU A 40 1.11 5.15 -18.73
C LEU A 40 1.62 5.66 -17.38
N LYS A 41 2.08 6.92 -17.30
CA LYS A 41 2.50 7.52 -16.03
C LYS A 41 1.34 7.62 -15.04
N LEU A 42 0.15 8.00 -15.50
CA LEU A 42 -1.04 8.07 -14.67
C LEU A 42 -1.47 6.69 -14.18
N LEU A 43 -1.52 5.68 -15.05
CA LEU A 43 -1.85 4.30 -14.67
C LEU A 43 -0.88 3.77 -13.61
N ASN A 44 0.43 3.91 -13.83
CA ASN A 44 1.44 3.50 -12.84
C ASN A 44 1.25 4.18 -11.48
N ARG A 45 0.85 5.46 -11.48
CA ARG A 45 0.55 6.21 -10.25
C ARG A 45 -0.72 5.70 -9.58
N VAL A 46 -1.76 5.41 -10.33
CA VAL A 46 -3.02 4.82 -9.82
C VAL A 46 -2.74 3.46 -9.18
N ASP A 47 -1.99 2.58 -9.85
CA ASP A 47 -1.63 1.27 -9.29
C ASP A 47 -0.85 1.40 -7.98
N THR A 48 0.08 2.35 -7.93
CA THR A 48 0.89 2.63 -6.72
C THR A 48 0.01 3.06 -5.55
N TYR A 49 -0.99 3.92 -5.80
CA TYR A 49 -1.94 4.29 -4.76
C TYR A 49 -2.86 3.13 -4.39
N GLY A 50 -3.29 2.31 -5.36
CA GLY A 50 -4.04 1.09 -5.10
C GLY A 50 -3.30 0.17 -4.12
N ASP A 51 -2.01 -0.03 -4.35
CA ASP A 51 -1.16 -0.83 -3.46
C ASP A 51 -1.09 -0.26 -2.03
N LEU A 52 -0.93 1.06 -1.91
CA LEU A 52 -0.93 1.75 -0.62
C LEU A 52 -2.27 1.65 0.10
N PHE A 53 -3.39 1.83 -0.62
CA PHE A 53 -4.72 1.77 -0.04
C PHE A 53 -5.09 0.36 0.41
N GLU A 54 -4.72 -0.66 -0.37
CA GLU A 54 -4.91 -2.05 0.03
C GLU A 54 -4.13 -2.37 1.32
N ALA A 55 -2.84 -2.01 1.35
CA ALA A 55 -2.01 -2.19 2.54
C ALA A 55 -2.58 -1.43 3.75
N ASN A 56 -3.03 -0.19 3.53
CA ASN A 56 -3.65 0.62 4.57
C ASN A 56 -4.96 0.00 5.08
N SER A 57 -5.82 -0.49 4.19
CA SER A 57 -7.09 -1.13 4.56
C SER A 57 -6.85 -2.37 5.42
N ILE A 58 -5.89 -3.22 5.05
CA ILE A 58 -5.52 -4.41 5.81
C ILE A 58 -5.01 -4.00 7.20
N LEU A 59 -4.10 -3.02 7.28
CA LEU A 59 -3.59 -2.53 8.55
C LEU A 59 -4.71 -1.98 9.43
N GLN A 60 -5.61 -1.14 8.88
CA GLN A 60 -6.73 -0.58 9.65
C GLN A 60 -7.66 -1.68 10.18
N GLN A 61 -8.02 -2.64 9.34
CA GLN A 61 -8.91 -3.75 9.72
C GLN A 61 -8.30 -4.65 10.79
N GLU A 62 -7.00 -4.93 10.73
CA GLU A 62 -6.34 -5.76 11.72
C GLU A 62 -6.10 -4.99 13.03
N ILE A 63 -5.66 -3.73 12.96
CA ILE A 63 -5.41 -2.91 14.15
C ILE A 63 -6.72 -2.59 14.87
N SER A 64 -7.85 -2.42 14.16
CA SER A 64 -9.15 -2.16 14.78
C SER A 64 -9.66 -3.33 15.64
N LYS A 65 -9.08 -4.53 15.50
CA LYS A 65 -9.39 -5.69 16.35
C LYS A 65 -8.69 -5.61 17.72
N ALA A 66 -7.70 -4.73 17.87
CA ALA A 66 -6.98 -4.57 19.13
C ALA A 66 -7.94 -4.12 20.22
N GLY A 67 -7.86 -4.77 21.39
CA GLY A 67 -8.64 -4.38 22.55
C GLY A 67 -8.28 -2.97 23.04
N PRO A 68 -9.18 -2.32 23.80
CA PRO A 68 -8.96 -0.95 24.30
C PRO A 68 -7.90 -0.86 25.41
N ASP A 69 -7.46 -1.99 25.98
CA ASP A 69 -6.47 -2.02 27.04
C ASP A 69 -5.05 -1.86 26.50
N ILE A 70 -4.58 -0.61 26.52
CA ILE A 70 -3.25 -0.19 26.07
C ILE A 70 -2.09 -0.85 26.85
N ARG A 71 -2.35 -1.58 27.94
CA ARG A 71 -1.33 -2.38 28.65
C ARG A 71 -0.96 -3.63 27.88
N TYR A 72 -1.86 -4.11 27.02
CA TYR A 72 -1.68 -5.28 26.17
C TYR A 72 -1.53 -4.88 24.70
N ILE A 73 -0.81 -3.78 24.46
CA ILE A 73 -0.42 -3.30 23.15
C ILE A 73 1.04 -2.85 23.21
N ASN A 74 1.88 -3.43 22.36
CA ASN A 74 3.30 -3.15 22.29
C ASN A 74 3.77 -2.98 20.85
N LEU A 75 4.64 -2.01 20.63
CA LEU A 75 5.44 -1.92 19.41
C LEU A 75 6.51 -3.03 19.42
N VAL A 76 6.74 -3.65 18.28
CA VAL A 76 7.70 -4.74 18.13
C VAL A 76 8.81 -4.32 17.17
N LYS A 77 10.05 -4.47 17.61
CA LYS A 77 11.25 -4.29 16.78
C LYS A 77 12.13 -5.52 16.83
N VAL A 78 12.85 -5.76 15.74
CA VAL A 78 13.86 -6.83 15.68
C VAL A 78 15.14 -6.35 16.37
N LYS A 79 15.86 -7.24 17.04
CA LYS A 79 17.14 -6.93 17.67
C LYS A 79 18.13 -6.38 16.62
N GLY A 80 18.66 -5.19 16.86
CA GLY A 80 19.53 -4.48 15.92
C GLY A 80 18.81 -3.55 14.95
N GLU A 81 17.48 -3.58 14.89
CA GLU A 81 16.69 -2.63 14.09
C GLU A 81 16.20 -1.44 14.93
N THR A 82 16.12 -0.28 14.28
CA THR A 82 15.54 0.94 14.85
C THR A 82 14.05 1.07 14.56
N LYS A 83 13.58 0.51 13.43
CA LYS A 83 12.20 0.59 12.98
C LYS A 83 11.30 -0.41 13.73
N TYR A 84 10.10 0.03 14.08
CA TYR A 84 9.07 -0.86 14.65
C TYR A 84 8.36 -1.61 13.52
N ARG A 85 8.83 -2.82 13.24
CA ARG A 85 8.32 -3.69 12.15
C ARG A 85 7.01 -4.38 12.49
N GLY A 86 6.57 -4.35 13.75
CA GLY A 86 5.34 -5.01 14.16
C GLY A 86 4.62 -4.33 15.30
N LEU A 87 3.40 -4.78 15.53
CA LEU A 87 2.54 -4.39 16.63
C LEU A 87 1.94 -5.66 17.21
N ARG A 88 2.19 -5.89 18.50
CA ARG A 88 1.60 -6.98 19.27
C ARG A 88 0.47 -6.45 20.12
N TYR A 89 -0.68 -7.10 20.08
CA TYR A 89 -1.88 -6.65 20.77
C TYR A 89 -2.73 -7.82 21.24
N SER A 90 -3.51 -7.61 22.30
CA SER A 90 -4.54 -8.56 22.71
C SER A 90 -5.84 -8.32 21.97
N VAL A 91 -6.54 -9.41 21.66
CA VAL A 91 -7.91 -9.40 21.14
C VAL A 91 -8.78 -10.20 22.09
N PHE A 92 -9.91 -9.63 22.49
CA PHE A 92 -10.95 -10.34 23.24
C PHE A 92 -11.97 -10.92 22.26
N ILE A 93 -12.26 -12.21 22.38
CA ILE A 93 -13.26 -12.91 21.56
C ILE A 93 -14.53 -13.06 22.40
N PRO A 94 -15.62 -12.32 22.11
CA PRO A 94 -16.82 -12.36 22.94
C PRO A 94 -17.50 -13.73 22.96
N LEU A 95 -17.54 -14.42 21.81
CA LEU A 95 -18.19 -15.72 21.64
C LEU A 95 -17.61 -16.80 22.56
N THR A 96 -16.28 -16.83 22.71
CA THR A 96 -15.58 -17.82 23.53
C THR A 96 -15.19 -17.27 24.91
N LYS A 97 -15.37 -15.97 25.14
CA LYS A 97 -14.89 -15.22 26.32
C LYS A 97 -13.38 -15.40 26.56
N THR A 98 -12.61 -15.69 25.52
CA THR A 98 -11.16 -15.87 25.60
C THR A 98 -10.41 -14.64 25.10
N LYS A 99 -9.17 -14.49 25.57
CA LYS A 99 -8.21 -13.54 25.02
C LYS A 99 -7.19 -14.29 24.18
N ILE A 100 -6.76 -13.66 23.09
CA ILE A 100 -5.66 -14.15 22.26
C ILE A 100 -4.63 -13.05 22.06
N THR A 101 -3.37 -13.46 21.90
CA THR A 101 -2.27 -12.57 21.52
C THR A 101 -2.15 -12.60 20.00
N LYS A 102 -2.22 -11.43 19.36
CA LYS A 102 -1.93 -11.26 17.94
C LYS A 102 -0.71 -10.38 17.73
N GLN A 103 -0.03 -10.58 16.62
CA GLN A 103 0.97 -9.64 16.13
C GLN A 103 0.82 -9.46 14.64
N ILE A 104 0.67 -8.20 14.23
CA ILE A 104 0.81 -7.80 12.84
C ILE A 104 2.24 -7.31 12.62
N TYR A 105 2.87 -7.70 11.51
CA TYR A 105 4.25 -7.32 11.22
C TYR A 105 4.54 -7.34 9.72
N PHE A 106 5.61 -6.62 9.36
CA PHE A 106 6.13 -6.56 8.00
C PHE A 106 7.28 -7.52 7.84
N TYR A 107 7.26 -8.32 6.77
CA TYR A 107 8.41 -9.11 6.39
C TYR A 107 8.43 -9.37 4.88
N ASN A 108 9.54 -9.04 4.22
CA ASN A 108 9.78 -9.31 2.80
C ASN A 108 8.62 -8.90 1.86
N GLY A 109 8.17 -7.65 1.93
CA GLY A 109 7.08 -7.18 1.06
C GLY A 109 5.68 -7.58 1.51
N LYS A 110 5.55 -8.34 2.61
CA LYS A 110 4.28 -8.91 3.08
C LYS A 110 3.86 -8.32 4.42
N ILE A 111 2.56 -8.06 4.54
CA ILE A 111 1.91 -7.92 5.83
C ILE A 111 1.51 -9.32 6.28
N LYS A 112 1.94 -9.69 7.47
CA LYS A 112 1.58 -10.97 8.08
C LYS A 112 0.97 -10.76 9.45
N VAL A 113 0.09 -11.67 9.84
CA VAL A 113 -0.49 -11.72 11.18
C VAL A 113 -0.39 -13.13 11.70
N TRP A 114 0.11 -13.27 12.92
CA TRP A 114 0.03 -14.50 13.67
C TRP A 114 -0.78 -14.33 14.94
N GLU A 115 -1.29 -15.45 15.45
CA GLU A 115 -1.98 -15.52 16.73
C GLU A 115 -1.54 -16.71 17.58
N LYS A 116 -1.73 -16.57 18.89
CA LYS A 116 -1.59 -17.65 19.88
C LYS A 116 -2.47 -17.38 21.10
N ASN A 117 -2.55 -18.36 21.99
CA ASN A 117 -3.20 -18.20 23.29
C ASN A 117 -2.57 -17.06 24.09
N PHE A 118 -3.42 -16.24 24.71
CA PHE A 118 -2.97 -15.07 25.46
C PHE A 118 -2.11 -15.45 26.66
N GLN A 119 -0.97 -14.78 26.81
CA GLN A 119 -0.13 -14.84 27.99
C GLN A 119 0.27 -13.42 28.40
N THR A 120 0.16 -13.09 29.68
CA THR A 120 0.58 -11.77 30.19
C THR A 120 2.06 -11.48 29.90
N SER A 121 2.90 -12.52 29.88
CA SER A 121 4.32 -12.45 29.53
C SER A 121 4.59 -12.05 28.07
N ASP A 122 3.58 -12.06 27.21
CA ASP A 122 3.73 -11.64 25.81
C ASP A 122 3.93 -10.13 25.65
N PHE A 123 3.61 -9.37 26.70
CA PHE A 123 3.55 -7.91 26.71
C PHE A 123 4.58 -7.34 27.68
N SER A 124 5.21 -6.24 27.28
CA SER A 124 6.18 -5.52 28.11
C SER A 124 5.54 -4.26 28.71
N LYS A 125 5.87 -3.97 29.98
CA LYS A 125 5.47 -2.71 30.63
C LYS A 125 6.05 -1.48 29.92
N GLU A 126 7.17 -1.64 29.20
CA GLU A 126 7.85 -0.57 28.46
C GLU A 126 7.17 -0.22 27.13
N LYS A 127 6.05 -0.87 26.77
CA LYS A 127 5.30 -0.65 25.51
C LYS A 127 6.07 -0.95 24.23
N VAL A 128 7.31 -1.41 24.35
CA VAL A 128 8.18 -1.86 23.26
C VAL A 128 8.68 -3.26 23.61
N ILE A 129 8.71 -4.13 22.60
CA ILE A 129 9.27 -5.49 22.70
C ILE A 129 10.37 -5.61 21.64
N THR A 130 11.53 -6.07 22.07
CA THR A 130 12.63 -6.43 21.16
C THR A 130 12.65 -7.94 20.98
N VAL A 131 12.58 -8.41 19.74
CA VAL A 131 12.55 -9.85 19.41
C VAL A 131 13.72 -10.23 18.50
N ASN A 132 14.16 -11.49 18.57
CA ASN A 132 15.13 -12.01 17.59
C ASN A 132 14.44 -12.37 16.26
N ASN A 133 13.18 -12.82 16.32
CA ASN A 133 12.37 -13.17 15.17
C ASN A 133 10.95 -12.61 15.34
N LEU A 134 10.39 -12.04 14.28
CA LEU A 134 9.00 -11.58 14.24
C LEU A 134 8.01 -12.75 14.29
N GLU A 135 8.43 -13.93 13.87
CA GLU A 135 7.64 -15.18 13.82
C GLU A 135 8.21 -16.21 14.81
N PRO A 136 7.83 -16.18 16.10
CA PRO A 136 8.30 -17.18 17.06
C PRO A 136 7.74 -18.57 16.74
N SER A 137 8.47 -19.63 17.08
CA SER A 137 8.05 -21.00 16.82
C SER A 137 6.71 -21.34 17.49
N GLY A 138 5.85 -22.09 16.80
CA GLY A 138 4.57 -22.56 17.33
C GLY A 138 3.42 -21.56 17.27
N VAL A 139 3.57 -20.42 16.60
CA VAL A 139 2.45 -19.49 16.32
C VAL A 139 1.65 -19.94 15.10
N ASN A 140 0.37 -19.60 15.09
CA ASN A 140 -0.49 -19.82 13.93
C ASN A 140 -0.49 -18.58 13.03
N ILE A 141 -0.11 -18.71 11.76
CA ILE A 141 -0.21 -17.63 10.78
C ILE A 141 -1.64 -17.58 10.24
N ILE A 142 -2.35 -16.48 10.48
CA ILE A 142 -3.76 -16.30 10.07
C ILE A 142 -3.93 -15.38 8.85
N LEU A 143 -2.91 -14.57 8.56
CA LEU A 143 -2.89 -13.68 7.42
C LEU A 143 -1.47 -13.63 6.86
N SER A 144 -1.35 -13.73 5.54
CA SER A 144 -0.13 -13.41 4.82
C SER A 144 -0.52 -12.84 3.46
N THR A 145 -0.19 -11.58 3.21
CA THR A 145 -0.46 -10.95 1.91
C THR A 145 0.49 -11.45 0.83
N THR A 146 0.13 -11.18 -0.42
CA THR A 146 1.04 -11.26 -1.56
C THR A 146 2.19 -10.26 -1.35
N PRO A 147 3.45 -10.64 -1.69
CA PRO A 147 4.56 -9.72 -1.53
C PRO A 147 4.43 -8.59 -2.55
N LYS A 148 4.56 -7.35 -2.08
CA LYS A 148 4.61 -6.16 -2.95
C LYS A 148 6.00 -5.57 -2.93
N GLU A 149 6.60 -5.46 -4.11
CA GLU A 149 7.94 -4.90 -4.27
C GLU A 149 7.96 -3.42 -3.86
N GLY A 150 9.04 -3.01 -3.20
CA GLY A 150 9.23 -1.62 -2.78
C GLY A 150 8.30 -1.15 -1.66
N LEU A 151 7.34 -1.98 -1.21
CA LEU A 151 6.52 -1.70 -0.05
C LEU A 151 7.38 -1.82 1.22
N GLU A 152 7.23 -0.87 2.12
CA GLU A 152 7.72 -0.92 3.49
C GLU A 152 6.63 -0.37 4.41
N PHE A 153 6.56 -0.86 5.64
CA PHE A 153 5.84 -0.16 6.69
C PHE A 153 6.63 -0.12 7.98
N GLU A 154 6.32 0.87 8.80
CA GLU A 154 6.77 0.97 10.19
C GLU A 154 5.65 1.55 11.06
N PHE A 155 5.51 1.01 12.25
CA PHE A 155 4.77 1.71 13.30
C PHE A 155 5.60 2.89 13.78
N THR A 156 4.96 4.04 14.00
CA THR A 156 5.66 5.27 14.36
C THR A 156 5.47 5.63 15.82
N SER A 157 4.26 5.43 16.35
CA SER A 157 3.98 5.72 17.76
C SER A 157 2.77 4.94 18.28
N LEU A 158 2.79 4.72 19.59
CA LEU A 158 1.67 4.19 20.35
C LEU A 158 1.19 5.29 21.31
N GLY A 159 0.08 5.93 20.97
CA GLY A 159 -0.59 6.90 21.83
C GLY A 159 -1.50 6.22 22.85
N THR A 160 -2.13 7.01 23.73
CA THR A 160 -3.04 6.50 24.76
C THR A 160 -4.27 5.79 24.18
N ARG A 161 -4.74 6.25 23.02
CA ARG A 161 -5.94 5.74 22.34
C ARG A 161 -5.76 5.60 20.83
N SER A 162 -4.53 5.63 20.33
CA SER A 162 -4.27 5.56 18.90
C SER A 162 -2.95 4.87 18.61
N ILE A 163 -2.91 4.25 17.44
CA ILE A 163 -1.71 3.59 16.90
C ILE A 163 -1.41 4.25 15.57
N SER A 164 -0.21 4.82 15.45
CA SER A 164 0.22 5.50 14.24
C SER A 164 1.21 4.66 13.47
N TYR A 165 1.12 4.70 12.15
CA TYR A 165 2.01 3.98 11.25
C TYR A 165 2.25 4.76 9.97
N LYS A 166 3.31 4.37 9.26
CA LYS A 166 3.67 4.89 7.95
C LYS A 166 3.88 3.73 6.99
N ILE A 167 3.25 3.83 5.83
CA ILE A 167 3.46 2.96 4.69
C ILE A 167 4.29 3.74 3.68
N THR A 168 5.31 3.11 3.12
CA THR A 168 6.15 3.66 2.07
C THR A 168 6.13 2.69 0.91
N ILE A 169 6.00 3.19 -0.32
CA ILE A 169 6.22 2.39 -1.52
C ILE A 169 7.25 3.10 -2.39
N ASN A 170 8.29 2.38 -2.78
CA ASN A 170 9.28 2.83 -3.74
C ASN A 170 9.01 2.16 -5.08
N LYS A 171 8.60 2.95 -6.08
CA LYS A 171 8.33 2.45 -7.43
C LYS A 171 9.09 3.31 -8.43
N ASN A 172 9.94 2.69 -9.25
CA ASN A 172 10.75 3.35 -10.26
C ASN A 172 11.57 4.55 -9.70
N GLY A 173 12.16 4.38 -8.51
CA GLY A 173 12.96 5.41 -7.85
C GLY A 173 12.16 6.56 -7.22
N THR A 174 10.83 6.55 -7.35
CA THR A 174 9.95 7.52 -6.70
C THR A 174 9.39 6.93 -5.42
N LYS A 175 9.57 7.66 -4.31
CA LYS A 175 9.06 7.28 -2.99
C LYS A 175 7.70 7.93 -2.75
N TYR A 176 6.70 7.11 -2.45
CA TYR A 176 5.38 7.56 -2.01
C TYR A 176 5.18 7.15 -0.56
N GLU A 177 4.68 8.08 0.26
CA GLU A 177 4.44 7.84 1.68
C GLU A 177 2.97 8.06 2.03
N HIS A 178 2.42 7.18 2.85
CA HIS A 178 1.11 7.32 3.46
C HIS A 178 1.25 7.18 4.98
N LYS A 179 0.78 8.20 5.72
CA LYS A 179 0.77 8.21 7.18
C LYS A 179 -0.68 8.12 7.64
N SER A 180 -0.94 7.23 8.58
CA SER A 180 -2.28 7.00 9.09
C SER A 180 -2.22 6.62 10.57
N SER A 181 -3.37 6.73 11.23
CA SER A 181 -3.55 6.29 12.61
C SER A 181 -4.90 5.60 12.78
N VAL A 182 -4.93 4.61 13.66
CA VAL A 182 -6.15 3.90 14.05
C VAL A 182 -6.46 4.24 15.49
N PHE A 183 -7.69 4.68 15.76
CA PHE A 183 -8.18 4.88 17.10
C PHE A 183 -8.58 3.56 17.74
N LEU A 184 -8.17 3.35 18.98
CA LEU A 184 -8.56 2.20 19.79
C LEU A 184 -9.96 2.47 20.32
N ILE A 185 -10.96 1.89 19.65
CA ILE A 185 -12.36 2.05 20.04
C ILE A 185 -12.66 1.08 21.18
N ASN A 186 -13.20 1.63 22.27
CA ASN A 186 -13.76 0.83 23.34
C ASN A 186 -15.14 0.34 22.89
N ILE A 187 -15.21 -0.88 22.34
CA ILE A 187 -16.50 -1.55 22.17
C ILE A 187 -16.91 -1.99 23.59
N ARG A 188 -17.64 -1.11 24.28
CA ARG A 188 -18.30 -1.42 25.56
C ARG A 188 -19.49 -2.32 25.33
#